data_AF-O30451-F1
#
_entry.id   AF-O30451-F1
#
_cell.length_a   1.000
_cell.length_b   1.000
_cell.length_c   1.000
_cell.angle_alpha   90.00
_cell.angle_beta   90.00
_cell.angle_gamma   90.00
#
_symmetry.space_group_name_H-M   'P 1'
#
loop_
_entity.id
_entity.type
_entity.pdbx_description
1 polymer ?
#
loop_
_entity_poly.entity_id
_entity_poly.type
_entity_poly.pdbx_seq_one_letter_code
_entity_poly.pdbx_strand_id
1 'polypeptide(L)' 'NSKLEVGIGIGTDNIIVIHYSKLTLNNPLFKVKITDTKKNIRFIGANAARLVKKNPFKNMDFMY' A
#
# COMPACT_ATOMS: atom_id res chain seq x y z
N ASN A 1 5.32 -5.40 14.52
CA ASN A 1 4.54 -4.19 14.16
C ASN A 1 5.46 -2.99 13.94
N SER A 2 5.15 -2.18 12.94
CA SER A 2 5.92 -0.99 12.57
C SER A 2 5.77 0.13 13.60
N LYS A 3 6.87 0.77 14.01
CA LYS A 3 6.85 1.97 14.88
C LYS A 3 6.22 3.19 14.20
N LEU A 4 6.08 3.14 12.86
CA LEU A 4 5.53 4.20 12.03
C LEU A 4 4.04 4.01 11.74
N GLU A 5 3.39 3.04 12.41
CA GLU A 5 1.97 2.70 12.25
C GLU A 5 1.57 2.20 10.85
N VAL A 6 2.47 2.19 9.87
CA VAL A 6 2.25 1.73 8.49
C VAL A 6 2.98 0.42 8.24
N GLY A 7 2.29 -0.55 7.62
CA GLY A 7 2.85 -1.83 7.22
C GLY A 7 2.50 -2.19 5.76
N ILE A 8 3.36 -3.00 5.14
CA ILE A 8 3.11 -3.61 3.83
C ILE A 8 3.07 -5.12 4.02
N GLY A 9 1.98 -5.76 3.59
CA GLY A 9 1.85 -7.21 3.51
C GLY A 9 1.90 -7.68 2.06
N ILE A 10 2.57 -8.81 1.81
CA ILE A 10 2.63 -9.47 0.50
C ILE A 10 2.08 -10.89 0.71
N GLY A 11 0.92 -11.16 0.14
CA GLY A 11 0.28 -12.46 0.21
C GLY A 11 0.79 -13.42 -0.86
N THR A 12 0.68 -14.72 -0.59
CA THR A 12 0.98 -15.80 -1.56
C THR A 12 -0.01 -15.82 -2.72
N ASP A 13 -1.16 -15.15 -2.56
CA ASP A 13 -2.18 -14.89 -3.58
C ASP A 13 -1.81 -13.74 -4.54
N ASN A 14 -0.56 -13.26 -4.47
CA ASN A 14 -0.08 -12.11 -5.22
C ASN A 14 -0.89 -10.85 -4.92
N ILE A 15 -1.33 -10.65 -3.67
CA ILE A 15 -1.94 -9.39 -3.23
C ILE A 15 -0.97 -8.64 -2.32
N ILE A 16 -0.73 -7.38 -2.66
CA ILE A 16 -0.03 -6.42 -1.79
C ILE A 16 -1.07 -5.59 -1.05
N VAL A 17 -0.88 -5.48 0.26
CA VAL A 17 -1.72 -4.67 1.15
C VAL A 17 -0.86 -3.60 1.81
N ILE A 18 -1.30 -2.34 1.78
CA ILE A 18 -0.79 -1.30 2.69
C ILE A 18 -1.81 -1.13 3.80
N HIS A 19 -1.37 -1.30 5.04
CA HIS A 19 -2.21 -1.15 6.23
C HIS A 19 -1.70 -0.02 7.13
N TYR A 20 -2.65 0.65 7.80
CA TYR A 20 -2.38 1.66 8.81
C TYR A 20 -3.01 1.20 10.11
N SER A 21 -2.26 1.21 11.21
CA SER A 21 -2.66 0.58 12.49
C SER A 21 -3.98 1.08 13.08
N LYS A 22 -4.44 2.27 12.69
CA LYS A 22 -5.74 2.83 13.13
C LYS A 22 -6.93 2.36 12.30
N LEU A 23 -6.70 1.65 11.20
CA LEU A 23 -7.74 1.00 10.41
C LEU A 23 -8.07 -0.36 10.99
N THR A 24 -9.31 -0.82 10.78
CA THR A 24 -9.67 -2.20 11.12
C THR A 24 -8.87 -3.17 10.25
N LEU A 25 -8.60 -4.36 10.76
CA LEU A 25 -7.79 -5.37 10.07
C LEU A 25 -8.27 -5.65 8.64
N ASN A 26 -9.60 -5.70 8.47
CA ASN A 26 -10.25 -6.03 7.21
C ASN A 26 -10.46 -4.82 6.28
N ASN A 27 -10.02 -3.62 6.69
CA ASN A 27 -10.17 -2.41 5.91
C ASN A 27 -8.79 -1.79 5.62
N PRO A 28 -7.97 -2.42 4.76
CA PRO A 28 -6.68 -1.88 4.40
C PRO A 28 -6.83 -0.58 3.62
N LEU A 29 -5.77 0.24 3.64
CA LEU A 29 -5.77 1.49 2.89
C LEU A 29 -5.60 1.25 1.38
N PHE A 30 -4.77 0.28 1.01
CA PHE A 30 -4.59 -0.14 -0.38
C PHE A 30 -4.54 -1.67 -0.46
N LYS A 31 -5.13 -2.21 -1.54
CA LYS A 31 -5.09 -3.62 -1.92
C LYS A 31 -4.86 -3.71 -3.43
N VAL A 32 -3.74 -4.30 -3.84
CA VAL A 32 -3.29 -4.32 -5.25
C VAL A 32 -2.79 -5.71 -5.62
N LYS A 33 -3.06 -6.17 -6.84
CA LYS A 33 -2.57 -7.46 -7.35
C LYS A 33 -1.19 -7.33 -7.97
N ILE A 34 -0.27 -8.27 -7.72
CA ILE A 34 1.06 -8.40 -8.33
C ILE A 34 0.93 -8.98 -9.76
N THR A 35 -0.03 -8.49 -10.53
CA THR A 35 0.00 -8.54 -12.01
C THR A 35 0.52 -7.22 -12.57
N ASP A 36 0.55 -6.22 -11.71
CA ASP A 36 0.91 -4.86 -11.98
C ASP A 36 2.44 -4.71 -12.10
N THR A 37 2.89 -4.11 -13.19
CA THR A 37 4.30 -3.99 -13.58
C THR A 37 5.24 -3.54 -12.44
N LYS A 38 6.55 -3.77 -12.55
CA LYS A 38 7.57 -3.29 -11.57
C LYS A 38 7.39 -1.82 -11.15
N LYS A 39 6.84 -0.98 -12.04
CA LYS A 39 6.50 0.43 -11.79
C LYS A 39 5.47 0.58 -10.66
N ASN A 40 4.48 -0.29 -10.59
CA ASN A 40 3.37 -0.24 -9.62
C ASN A 40 3.84 -0.69 -8.23
N ILE A 41 4.72 -1.70 -8.14
CA ILE A 41 5.31 -2.09 -6.85
C ILE A 41 6.12 -0.94 -6.24
N ARG A 42 6.94 -0.26 -7.04
CA ARG A 42 7.69 0.93 -6.58
C ARG A 42 6.75 2.06 -6.15
N PHE A 43 5.62 2.19 -6.84
CA PHE A 43 4.60 3.19 -6.53
C PHE A 43 3.90 2.92 -5.20
N ILE A 44 3.57 1.67 -4.90
CA ILE A 44 3.01 1.23 -3.61
C ILE A 44 3.97 1.60 -2.47
N GLY A 45 5.25 1.25 -2.59
CA GLY A 45 6.26 1.62 -1.59
C GLY A 45 6.38 3.14 -1.37
N ALA A 46 6.35 3.91 -2.46
CA ALA A 46 6.37 5.37 -2.38
C ALA A 46 5.14 5.92 -1.63
N ASN A 47 3.94 5.40 -1.89
CA ASN A 47 2.73 5.83 -1.21
C ASN A 47 2.68 5.41 0.26
N ALA A 48 3.22 4.25 0.61
CA ALA A 48 3.40 3.86 2.01
C ALA A 48 4.30 4.87 2.77
N ALA A 49 5.40 5.32 2.14
CA ALA A 49 6.25 6.36 2.72
C ALA A 49 5.55 7.73 2.79
N ARG A 50 4.72 8.09 1.80
CA ARG A 50 3.92 9.32 1.84
C ARG A 50 2.87 9.29 2.94
N LEU A 51 2.26 8.13 3.22
CA LEU A 51 1.34 7.93 4.33
C LEU A 51 2.01 8.21 5.68
N VAL A 52 3.21 7.66 5.92
CA VAL A 52 4.01 7.96 7.13
C VAL A 52 4.24 9.47 7.27
N LYS A 53 4.52 10.15 6.16
CA LYS A 53 4.79 11.59 6.10
C LYS A 53 3.52 12.46 6.08
N LYS A 54 2.31 11.87 6.06
CA LYS A 54 1.03 12.58 5.90
C LYS A 54 0.95 13.43 4.63
N ASN A 55 1.66 13.03 3.58
CA ASN A 55 1.59 13.65 2.27
C ASN A 55 0.40 13.06 1.49
N PRO A 56 -0.18 13.81 0.52
CA PRO A 56 -1.17 13.26 -0.41
C PRO A 56 -0.68 11.98 -1.07
N PHE A 57 -1.56 11.12 -1.58
CA PHE A 57 -1.11 9.99 -2.40
C PHE A 57 -0.68 10.46 -3.77
N LYS A 58 0.22 9.69 -4.40
CA LYS A 58 0.59 9.93 -5.78
C LYS A 58 -0.56 9.30 -6.57
N ASN A 59 -1.04 9.98 -7.61
CA ASN A 59 -2.12 9.42 -8.43
C ASN A 59 -1.65 8.16 -9.12
N MET A 60 -2.33 7.06 -8.83
CA MET A 60 -2.18 5.82 -9.56
C MET A 60 -3.07 5.98 -10.78
N ASP A 61 -2.54 6.57 -11.85
CA ASP A 61 -3.22 6.60 -13.15
C ASP A 61 -3.19 5.18 -13.74
N PHE A 62 -3.93 4.26 -13.12
CA PHE A 62 -4.18 2.92 -13.63
C PHE A 62 -5.67 2.63 -13.37
N MET A 63 -6.39 2.53 -14.50
CA MET A 63 -7.81 2.26 -14.61
C MET A 63 -8.26 1.07 -13.75
N TYR A 64 -9.48 1.20 -13.20
CA TYR A 64 -10.25 0.10 -12.62
C TYR A 64 -10.38 -1.08 -13.58
#